data_AF-A0AAW2N331-F1
#
_entry.id   AF-A0AAW2N331-F1
#
_cell.length_a   1.000
_cell.length_b   1.000
_cell.length_c   1.000
_cell.angle_alpha   90.00
_cell.angle_beta   90.00
_cell.angle_gamma   90.00
#
_symmetry.space_group_name_H-M   'P 1'
#
loop_
_entity.id
_entity.type
_entity.pdbx_description
1 polymer ?
#
loop_
_entity_poly.entity_id
_entity_poly.type
_entity_poly.pdbx_seq_one_letter_code
_entity_poly.pdbx_strand_id
1 'polypeptide(L)'
;MSSGTGDVGTLRRIRVISGLPAACSTERLEILDDERHVISFSVVGGDHRLANYRSVTTLHGTANGGTVVVESYVVDVPQGNTKEETCVFVDTIVKCNLQSLAQIAENLARRNPSP
;
A
#
# COMPACT_ATOMS: atom_id res chain seq x y z
N MET A 1 -6.14 14.99 -16.99
CA MET A 1 -5.77 14.71 -15.59
C MET A 1 -7.05 14.72 -14.80
N SER A 2 -7.60 13.56 -14.42
CA SER A 2 -8.80 13.50 -13.59
C SER A 2 -8.36 13.67 -12.13
N SER A 3 -8.55 14.87 -11.59
CA SER A 3 -8.44 15.15 -10.16
C SER A 3 -9.51 14.33 -9.42
N GLY A 4 -9.08 13.32 -8.67
CA GLY A 4 -9.95 12.59 -7.77
C GLY A 4 -10.24 13.41 -6.51
N THR A 5 -11.43 13.24 -5.93
CA THR A 5 -11.84 13.94 -4.70
C THR A 5 -11.21 13.37 -3.45
N GLY A 6 -10.56 12.21 -3.53
CA GLY A 6 -10.01 11.49 -2.38
C GLY A 6 -11.00 10.50 -1.76
N ASP A 7 -12.24 10.46 -2.27
CA ASP A 7 -13.27 9.53 -1.83
C ASP A 7 -13.10 8.14 -2.46
N VAL A 8 -13.77 7.13 -1.89
CA VAL A 8 -13.86 5.78 -2.45
C VAL A 8 -14.25 5.82 -3.93
N GLY A 9 -13.55 5.04 -4.75
CA GLY A 9 -13.64 5.05 -6.21
C GLY A 9 -12.65 5.98 -6.90
N THR A 10 -12.02 6.90 -6.16
CA THR A 10 -10.96 7.77 -6.69
C THR A 10 -9.80 6.94 -7.26
N LEU A 11 -9.32 7.36 -8.43
CA LEU A 11 -8.14 6.79 -9.07
C LEU A 11 -6.91 7.63 -8.79
N ARG A 12 -5.78 6.97 -8.53
CA ARG A 12 -4.44 7.57 -8.60
C ARG A 12 -3.60 6.86 -9.65
N ARG A 13 -2.74 7.62 -10.32
CA ARG A 13 -1.75 7.07 -11.26
C ARG A 13 -0.37 7.32 -10.70
N ILE A 14 0.37 6.24 -10.45
CA ILE A 14 1.72 6.31 -9.89
C ILE A 14 2.73 5.77 -10.90
N ARG A 15 3.95 6.31 -10.83
CA ARG A 15 5.09 5.82 -11.58
C ARG A 15 5.95 5.00 -10.64
N VAL A 16 6.15 3.72 -10.96
CA VAL A 16 6.93 2.83 -10.11
C VAL A 16 8.40 2.93 -10.49
N ILE A 17 9.27 3.15 -9.51
CA ILE A 17 10.73 3.16 -9.67
C ILE A 17 11.26 1.91 -8.97
N SER A 18 11.07 0.74 -9.59
CA SER A 18 11.45 -0.57 -9.02
C SER A 18 12.71 -1.17 -9.66
N GLY A 19 13.37 -0.45 -10.58
CA GLY A 19 14.46 -0.99 -11.39
C GLY A 19 14.02 -2.01 -12.45
N LEU A 20 12.72 -2.29 -12.54
CA LEU A 20 12.10 -3.15 -13.55
C LEU A 20 11.40 -2.29 -14.63
N PRO A 21 11.14 -2.83 -15.84
CA PRO A 21 10.55 -2.08 -16.95
C PRO A 21 9.12 -1.54 -16.71
N ALA A 22 8.45 -2.00 -15.65
CA ALA A 22 7.08 -1.61 -15.36
C ALA A 22 7.00 -0.17 -14.85
N ALA A 23 6.52 0.75 -15.70
CA ALA A 23 6.63 2.17 -15.45
C ALA A 23 5.42 2.78 -14.72
N CYS A 24 4.23 2.18 -14.75
CA CYS A 24 3.02 2.84 -14.25
C CYS A 24 2.02 1.86 -13.63
N SER A 25 1.40 2.27 -12.53
CA SER A 25 0.25 1.62 -11.88
C SER A 25 -0.89 2.63 -11.80
N THR A 26 -2.11 2.20 -12.13
CA THR A 26 -3.36 2.93 -11.92
C THR A 26 -4.17 2.20 -10.86
N GLU A 27 -4.45 2.89 -9.77
CA GLU A 27 -4.95 2.31 -8.54
C GLU A 27 -6.25 2.99 -8.14
N ARG A 28 -7.20 2.21 -7.62
CA ARG A 28 -8.49 2.68 -7.13
C ARG A 28 -8.56 2.56 -5.62
N LEU A 29 -9.00 3.62 -4.95
CA LEU A 29 -9.35 3.58 -3.53
C LEU A 29 -10.64 2.77 -3.34
N GLU A 30 -10.58 1.69 -2.57
CA GLU A 30 -11.70 0.77 -2.33
C GLU A 30 -12.34 0.97 -0.96
N ILE A 31 -11.54 1.29 0.06
CA ILE A 31 -11.99 1.54 1.43
C ILE A 31 -11.24 2.75 1.96
N LEU A 32 -11.98 3.66 2.60
CA LEU A 32 -11.47 4.73 3.44
C LEU A 32 -12.39 4.85 4.65
N ASP A 33 -11.94 4.34 5.79
CA ASP A 33 -12.66 4.37 7.06
C ASP A 33 -11.75 5.02 8.12
N ASP A 34 -11.99 6.31 8.36
CA ASP A 34 -11.19 7.11 9.29
C ASP A 34 -11.43 6.71 10.75
N GLU A 35 -12.64 6.24 11.09
CA GLU A 35 -13.00 5.85 12.46
C GLU A 35 -12.32 4.54 12.86
N ARG A 36 -12.26 3.57 11.94
CA ARG A 36 -11.62 2.26 12.16
C ARG A 36 -10.17 2.21 11.72
N HIS A 37 -9.66 3.31 11.16
CA HIS A 37 -8.32 3.43 10.59
C HIS A 37 -8.00 2.33 9.57
N VAL A 38 -8.91 2.15 8.61
CA VAL A 38 -8.80 1.15 7.53
C VAL A 38 -8.74 1.85 6.18
N ILE A 39 -7.75 1.46 5.37
CA ILE A 39 -7.64 1.89 3.98
C ILE A 39 -7.39 0.69 3.06
N SER A 40 -7.97 0.69 1.87
CA SER A 40 -7.77 -0.36 0.87
C SER A 40 -7.70 0.22 -0.51
N PHE A 41 -6.85 -0.35 -1.37
CA PHE A 41 -6.83 -0.03 -2.78
C PHE A 41 -6.70 -1.30 -3.63
N SER A 42 -7.14 -1.19 -4.88
CA SER A 42 -6.94 -2.21 -5.91
C SER A 42 -6.15 -1.63 -7.08
N VAL A 43 -5.38 -2.46 -7.77
CA VAL A 43 -4.77 -2.10 -9.05
C VAL A 43 -5.76 -2.41 -10.16
N VAL A 44 -6.14 -1.39 -10.93
CA VAL A 44 -7.12 -1.48 -12.02
C VAL A 44 -6.48 -1.35 -13.41
N GLY A 45 -5.19 -1.09 -13.49
CA GLY A 45 -4.43 -1.07 -14.73
C GLY A 45 -2.98 -0.66 -14.53
N GLY A 46 -2.14 -0.84 -15.54
CA GLY A 46 -0.71 -0.55 -15.47
C GLY A 46 0.12 -1.57 -16.24
N ASP A 47 1.42 -1.35 -16.28
CA ASP A 47 2.38 -2.16 -17.05
C ASP A 47 3.17 -3.14 -16.16
N HIS A 48 2.65 -3.43 -14.95
CA HIS A 48 3.29 -4.32 -13.98
C HIS A 48 2.58 -5.67 -13.88
N ARG A 49 3.29 -6.63 -13.27
CA ARG A 49 2.84 -8.01 -13.10
C ARG A 49 1.93 -8.24 -11.87
N LEU A 50 1.20 -7.22 -11.42
CA LEU A 50 0.34 -7.32 -10.22
C LEU A 50 -1.15 -7.28 -10.61
N ALA A 51 -1.54 -8.20 -11.48
CA ALA A 51 -2.93 -8.31 -11.91
C ALA A 51 -3.83 -8.64 -10.72
N ASN A 52 -5.00 -7.97 -10.66
CA ASN A 52 -5.98 -8.12 -9.58
C ASN A 52 -5.41 -7.94 -8.16
N TYR A 53 -4.31 -7.18 -8.03
CA TYR A 53 -3.79 -6.83 -6.72
C TYR A 53 -4.82 -6.01 -5.94
N ARG A 54 -5.07 -6.42 -4.71
CA ARG A 54 -5.85 -5.64 -3.75
C ARG A 54 -5.20 -5.76 -2.39
N SER A 55 -4.96 -4.62 -1.73
CA SER A 55 -4.49 -4.61 -0.35
C SER A 55 -5.43 -3.90 0.60
N VAL A 56 -5.34 -4.29 1.86
CA VAL A 56 -6.03 -3.66 2.99
C VAL A 56 -4.99 -3.39 4.06
N THR A 57 -4.89 -2.13 4.47
CA THR A 57 -4.03 -1.67 5.55
C THR A 57 -4.87 -1.21 6.72
N THR A 58 -4.54 -1.68 7.92
CA THR A 58 -5.24 -1.38 9.17
C THR A 58 -4.25 -0.91 10.23
N LEU A 59 -4.67 0.04 11.07
CA LEU A 59 -3.87 0.56 12.16
C LEU A 59 -4.50 0.17 13.51
N HIS A 60 -3.67 -0.28 14.44
CA HIS A 60 -4.10 -0.72 15.77
C HIS A 60 -3.24 -0.06 16.84
N GLY A 61 -3.87 0.68 17.76
CA GLY A 61 -3.17 1.24 18.92
C GLY A 61 -2.74 0.14 19.90
N THR A 62 -1.56 0.28 20.48
CA THR A 62 -1.06 -0.64 21.51
C THR A 62 -1.12 0.00 22.90
N ALA A 63 -1.18 -0.83 23.95
CA ALA A 63 -1.29 -0.35 25.34
C ALA A 63 -0.12 0.54 25.80
N ASN A 64 1.04 0.46 25.14
CA ASN A 64 2.21 1.29 25.42
C ASN A 64 2.27 2.58 24.58
N GLY A 65 1.16 2.98 23.93
CA GLY A 65 1.11 4.19 23.11
C GLY A 65 1.77 4.06 21.74
N GLY A 66 2.09 2.83 21.32
CA GLY A 66 2.56 2.53 19.96
C GLY A 66 1.42 2.27 18.98
N THR A 67 1.78 1.98 17.73
CA THR A 67 0.84 1.60 16.68
C THR A 67 1.38 0.38 15.94
N VAL A 68 0.52 -0.62 15.73
CA VAL A 68 0.78 -1.75 14.85
C VAL A 68 0.04 -1.51 13.54
N VAL A 69 0.80 -1.51 12.44
CA VAL A 69 0.25 -1.43 11.09
C VAL A 69 0.26 -2.84 10.50
N VAL A 70 -0.89 -3.28 9.98
CA VAL A 70 -1.02 -4.56 9.29
C VAL A 70 -1.49 -4.29 7.87
N GLU A 71 -0.70 -4.70 6.89
CA GLU A 71 -1.11 -4.74 5.48
C GLU A 71 -1.24 -6.18 5.01
N SER A 72 -2.38 -6.47 4.39
CA SER A 72 -2.70 -7.76 3.78
C SER A 72 -3.02 -7.56 2.31
N TYR A 73 -2.72 -8.54 1.47
CA TYR A 73 -2.98 -8.44 0.04
C TYR A 73 -3.47 -9.76 -0.55
N VAL A 74 -4.10 -9.64 -1.71
CA VAL A 74 -4.33 -10.73 -2.67
C VAL A 74 -3.83 -10.28 -4.02
N VAL A 75 -3.26 -11.20 -4.80
CA VAL A 75 -2.73 -10.94 -6.14
C VAL A 75 -2.73 -12.24 -6.94
N ASP A 76 -2.91 -12.12 -8.24
CA ASP A 76 -2.76 -13.26 -9.14
C ASP A 76 -1.29 -13.60 -9.34
N VAL A 77 -1.00 -14.90 -9.50
CA VAL A 77 0.33 -15.37 -9.90
C VAL A 77 0.49 -15.17 -11.41
N PRO A 78 1.43 -14.33 -11.87
CA PRO A 78 1.64 -14.09 -13.29
C PRO A 78 2.03 -15.36 -14.03
N GLN A 79 1.63 -15.48 -15.29
CA GLN A 79 2.08 -16.60 -16.12
C GLN A 79 3.62 -16.64 -16.19
N GLY A 80 4.17 -17.81 -15.90
CA GLY A 80 5.62 -18.03 -15.87
C GLY A 80 6.29 -17.74 -14.53
N ASN A 81 5.54 -17.40 -13.49
CA ASN A 81 6.04 -17.32 -12.11
C ASN A 81 5.46 -18.41 -11.23
N THR A 82 6.22 -18.77 -10.19
CA THR A 82 5.67 -19.54 -9.07
C THR A 82 4.94 -18.63 -8.09
N LYS A 83 4.13 -19.24 -7.23
CA LYS A 83 3.47 -18.53 -6.12
C LYS A 83 4.53 -17.90 -5.20
N GLU A 84 5.58 -18.65 -4.91
CA GLU A 84 6.64 -18.26 -3.98
C GLU A 84 7.39 -17.03 -4.51
N GLU A 85 7.74 -17.01 -5.79
CA GLU A 85 8.38 -15.86 -6.43
C GLU A 85 7.49 -14.60 -6.37
N THR A 86 6.19 -14.77 -6.62
CA THR A 86 5.21 -13.69 -6.59
C THR A 86 5.06 -13.14 -5.16
N CYS A 87 4.92 -14.02 -4.17
CA CYS A 87 4.84 -13.64 -2.77
C CYS A 87 6.12 -12.91 -2.32
N VAL A 88 7.30 -13.44 -2.62
CA VAL A 88 8.58 -12.78 -2.25
C VAL A 88 8.67 -11.38 -2.85
N PHE A 89 8.27 -11.21 -4.11
CA PHE A 89 8.26 -9.91 -4.76
C PHE A 89 7.32 -8.91 -4.07
N VAL A 90 6.08 -9.30 -3.83
CA VAL A 90 5.07 -8.42 -3.20
C VAL A 90 5.39 -8.15 -1.74
N ASP A 91 5.80 -9.17 -0.99
CA ASP A 91 6.21 -9.07 0.42
C ASP A 91 7.38 -8.10 0.57
N THR A 92 8.33 -8.10 -0.37
CA THR A 92 9.45 -7.15 -0.35
C THR A 92 8.95 -5.72 -0.48
N ILE A 93 8.02 -5.46 -1.40
CA ILE A 93 7.44 -4.12 -1.59
C ILE A 93 6.68 -3.67 -0.33
N VAL A 94 5.77 -4.50 0.17
CA VAL A 94 4.96 -4.19 1.37
C VAL A 94 5.87 -3.94 2.57
N LYS A 95 6.89 -4.80 2.77
CA LYS A 95 7.85 -4.66 3.87
C LYS A 95 8.64 -3.35 3.76
N CYS A 96 9.14 -3.00 2.57
CA CYS A 96 9.83 -1.73 2.36
C CYS A 96 8.92 -0.53 2.65
N ASN A 97 7.66 -0.57 2.20
CA ASN A 97 6.68 0.48 2.45
C ASN A 97 6.40 0.65 3.95
N LEU A 98 6.14 -0.44 4.68
CA LEU A 98 5.87 -0.40 6.12
C LEU A 98 7.09 0.05 6.93
N GLN A 99 8.30 -0.36 6.55
CA GLN A 99 9.53 0.13 7.17
C GLN A 99 9.72 1.63 6.97
N SER A 100 9.48 2.12 5.74
CA SER A 100 9.54 3.55 5.44
C SER A 100 8.47 4.34 6.21
N LEU A 101 7.24 3.80 6.29
CA LEU A 101 6.15 4.40 7.06
C LEU A 101 6.52 4.51 8.54
N ALA A 102 7.03 3.45 9.16
CA ALA A 102 7.47 3.47 10.54
C ALA A 102 8.54 4.55 10.77
N GLN A 103 9.56 4.59 9.92
CA GLN A 103 10.63 5.58 10.03
C GLN A 103 10.11 7.02 9.90
N ILE A 104 9.19 7.29 8.96
CA ILE A 104 8.60 8.62 8.77
C ILE A 104 7.72 9.00 9.97
N ALA A 105 6.87 8.09 10.43
CA ALA A 105 5.95 8.31 11.55
C ALA A 105 6.70 8.58 12.86
N GLU A 106 7.72 7.78 13.19
CA GLU A 106 8.56 7.98 14.37
C GLU A 106 9.31 9.31 14.32
N ASN A 107 9.81 9.71 13.13
CA ASN A 107 10.46 10.99 12.95
C ASN A 107 9.49 12.17 13.11
N LEU A 108 8.24 12.03 12.65
CA LEU A 108 7.19 13.03 12.87
C LEU A 108 6.83 13.17 14.35
N ALA A 109 6.63 12.06 15.05
CA ALA A 109 6.35 12.06 16.49
C ALA A 109 7.47 12.70 17.31
N ARG A 110 8.73 12.50 16.91
CA ARG A 110 9.89 13.13 17.57
C ARG A 110 9.97 14.64 17.34
N ARG A 111 9.54 15.11 16.16
CA ARG A 111 9.55 16.55 15.80
C ARG A 111 8.37 17.30 16.41
N ASN A 112 7.23 16.62 16.57
CA ASN A 112 6.02 17.16 17.16
C ASN A 112 5.68 16.33 18.41
N PRO A 113 6.46 16.43 19.51
CA PRO A 113 6.09 15.77 20.75
C PRO A 113 4.70 16.28 21.14
N SER A 114 3.78 15.35 21.37
CA SER A 114 2.50 15.68 21.99
C SER A 114 2.76 16.41 23.32
N PRO A 115 2.00 17.48 23.62
CA PRO A 115 2.21 18.30 24.82
C PRO A 115 2.09 17.51 26.12
#